data_AF-B0M2G0-F1
#
_entry.id   AF-B0M2G0-F1
#
_cell.length_a   1.000
_cell.length_b   1.000
_cell.length_c   1.000
_cell.angle_alpha   90.00
_cell.angle_beta   90.00
_cell.angle_gamma   90.00
#
_symmetry.space_group_name_H-M   'P 1'
#
loop_
_entity.id
_entity.type
_entity.pdbx_description
1 polymer ?
#
loop_
_entity_poly.entity_id
_entity_poly.type
_entity_poly.pdbx_seq_one_letter_code
_entity_poly.pdbx_strand_id
1 'polypeptide(L)'
;MLVELVPNILWLLFLFKLAFGFFDPCEDKYGIKEEEANAVMENWPRNLQVASVNRTHKCYVSCILWYFGIIDSFANIRLDKYFDLGIIDEYAFAPTLNRCVYQYRNESDLCERTFGMFHCLRLEKLATI
;
A
#
# COMPACT_ATOMS: atom_id res chain seq x y z
N MET A 1 -4.98 25.39 -47.65
CA MET A 1 -4.47 25.95 -46.38
C MET A 1 -5.39 25.42 -45.27
N LEU A 2 -4.99 24.33 -44.62
CA LEU A 2 -5.72 23.76 -43.49
C LEU A 2 -4.83 23.96 -42.26
N VAL A 3 -5.38 24.72 -41.33
CA VAL A 3 -4.76 25.26 -40.13
C VAL A 3 -4.17 24.14 -39.27
N GLU A 4 -2.96 24.40 -38.78
CA GLU A 4 -2.22 23.56 -37.82
C GLU A 4 -3.07 23.24 -36.59
N LEU A 5 -3.45 21.97 -36.42
CA LEU A 5 -4.09 21.47 -35.19
C LEU A 5 -3.43 20.16 -34.73
N VAL A 6 -2.11 20.17 -34.58
CA VAL A 6 -1.39 19.11 -33.85
C VAL A 6 -0.43 19.66 -32.77
N PRO A 7 -0.82 20.56 -31.84
CA PRO A 7 0.01 20.86 -30.68
C PRO A 7 -0.63 20.39 -29.36
N ASN A 8 -1.14 19.16 -29.26
CA ASN A 8 -1.76 18.74 -27.97
C ASN A 8 -1.62 17.28 -27.55
N ILE A 9 -1.57 16.30 -28.46
CA ILE A 9 -1.50 14.89 -28.03
C ILE A 9 -0.11 14.55 -27.46
N LEU A 10 0.97 15.02 -28.09
CA LEU A 10 2.34 14.82 -27.59
C LEU A 10 2.58 15.52 -26.26
N TRP A 11 1.99 16.69 -26.05
CA TRP A 11 2.10 17.45 -24.80
C TRP A 11 1.32 16.77 -23.67
N LEU A 12 0.11 16.28 -23.96
CA LEU A 12 -0.66 15.44 -23.04
C LEU A 12 0.07 14.14 -22.70
N LEU A 13 0.69 13.46 -23.68
CA LEU A 13 1.50 12.26 -23.43
C LEU A 13 2.75 12.57 -22.61
N PHE A 14 3.36 13.73 -22.78
CA PHE A 14 4.50 14.19 -21.98
C PHE A 14 4.10 14.47 -20.52
N LEU A 15 2.94 15.11 -20.31
CA LEU A 15 2.34 15.30 -18.98
C LEU A 15 1.93 13.96 -18.33
N PHE A 16 1.34 13.04 -19.09
CA PHE A 16 0.97 11.71 -18.61
C PHE A 16 2.19 10.88 -18.23
N LYS A 17 3.29 10.94 -19.00
CA LYS A 17 4.54 10.26 -18.65
C LYS A 17 5.19 10.82 -17.38
N LEU A 18 4.97 12.09 -17.06
CA LEU A 18 5.49 12.71 -15.83
C LEU A 18 4.68 12.33 -14.57
N ALA A 19 3.42 11.91 -14.74
CA ALA A 19 2.49 11.66 -13.63
C ALA A 19 2.56 10.23 -13.05
N PHE A 20 3.16 9.27 -13.76
CA PHE A 20 3.37 7.92 -13.26
C PHE A 20 4.66 7.85 -12.43
N GLY A 21 4.64 8.47 -11.25
CA GLY A 21 5.67 8.26 -10.25
C GLY A 21 5.67 6.80 -9.80
N PHE A 22 6.79 6.12 -9.97
CA PHE A 22 7.00 4.79 -9.38
C PHE A 22 7.27 4.97 -7.90
N PHE A 23 6.42 4.40 -7.03
CA PHE A 23 6.67 4.39 -5.60
C PHE A 23 7.49 3.15 -5.26
N ASP A 24 8.76 3.39 -4.93
CA ASP A 24 9.63 2.41 -4.29
C ASP A 24 9.72 2.73 -2.80
N PRO A 25 8.99 2.03 -1.92
CA PRO A 25 9.10 2.24 -0.48
C PRO A 25 10.44 1.79 0.10
N CYS A 26 11.27 1.07 -0.67
CA CYS A 26 12.42 0.34 -0.19
C CYS A 26 13.78 1.00 -0.42
N GLU A 27 13.84 2.21 -1.01
CA GLU A 27 15.07 2.99 -1.33
C GLU A 27 16.38 2.30 -0.86
N ASP A 28 17.00 1.53 -1.76
CA ASP A 28 18.29 0.84 -1.60
C ASP A 28 18.39 -0.35 -0.63
N LYS A 29 17.27 -0.90 -0.14
CA LYS A 29 17.28 -2.14 0.67
C LYS A 29 17.38 -3.39 -0.22
N TYR A 30 18.57 -3.99 -0.28
CA TYR A 30 18.89 -5.22 -1.02
C TYR A 30 18.19 -6.52 -0.55
N GLY A 31 17.15 -6.41 0.27
CA GLY A 31 16.37 -7.54 0.79
C GLY A 31 15.91 -7.31 2.22
N ILE A 32 14.71 -7.80 2.53
CA ILE A 32 14.17 -7.84 3.88
C ILE A 32 14.21 -9.27 4.35
N LYS A 33 14.85 -9.51 5.50
CA LYS A 33 14.86 -10.82 6.13
C LYS A 33 13.49 -11.16 6.69
N GLU A 34 13.10 -12.43 6.60
CA GLU A 34 11.81 -12.89 7.09
C GLU A 34 11.66 -12.64 8.60
N GLU A 35 12.73 -12.80 9.39
CA GLU A 35 12.69 -12.56 10.83
C GLU A 35 12.45 -11.07 11.15
N GLU A 36 12.99 -10.18 10.33
CA GLU A 36 12.81 -8.73 10.46
C GLU A 36 11.37 -8.32 10.14
N ALA A 37 10.82 -8.89 9.07
CA ALA A 37 9.41 -8.72 8.72
C ALA A 37 8.50 -9.27 9.82
N ASN A 38 8.75 -10.49 10.30
CA ASN A 38 7.97 -11.13 11.35
C ASN A 38 8.01 -10.32 12.65
N ALA A 39 9.16 -9.77 13.05
CA ALA A 39 9.27 -8.95 14.25
C ALA A 39 8.36 -7.71 14.20
N VAL A 40 8.28 -7.04 13.04
CA VAL A 40 7.36 -5.91 12.80
C VAL A 40 5.91 -6.36 12.84
N MET A 41 5.62 -7.55 12.31
CA MET A 41 4.28 -8.11 12.23
C MET A 41 3.76 -8.65 13.58
N GLU A 42 4.60 -9.24 14.41
CA GLU A 42 4.21 -9.90 15.66
C GLU A 42 4.05 -8.90 16.80
N ASN A 43 4.89 -7.86 16.84
CA ASN A 43 4.91 -6.89 17.95
C ASN A 43 4.04 -5.65 17.68
N TRP A 44 2.96 -5.80 16.91
CA TRP A 44 2.12 -4.67 16.51
C TRP A 44 1.32 -4.11 17.71
N PRO A 45 1.46 -2.81 18.06
CA PRO A 45 0.81 -2.26 19.24
C PRO A 45 -0.71 -2.14 19.06
N ARG A 46 -1.47 -2.63 20.05
CA ARG A 46 -2.96 -2.57 20.06
C ARG A 46 -3.51 -1.14 20.13
N ASN A 47 -2.86 -0.26 20.88
CA ASN A 47 -3.30 1.11 21.12
C ASN A 47 -2.39 2.13 20.41
N LEU A 48 -1.95 1.78 19.21
CA LEU A 48 -1.07 2.64 18.42
C LEU A 48 -1.81 3.89 17.96
N GLN A 49 -1.29 5.06 18.30
CA GLN A 49 -1.73 6.31 17.67
C GLN A 49 -1.01 6.44 16.32
N VAL A 50 -1.71 6.16 15.21
CA VAL A 50 -1.11 6.18 13.86
C VAL A 50 -0.42 7.51 13.54
N ALA A 51 -0.98 8.63 14.00
CA ALA A 51 -0.43 9.96 13.81
C ALA A 51 0.91 10.20 14.53
N SER A 52 1.21 9.45 15.61
CA SER A 52 2.47 9.61 16.35
C SER A 52 3.63 8.79 15.76
N VAL A 53 3.36 7.91 14.80
CA VAL A 53 4.39 7.08 14.17
C VAL A 53 5.13 7.90 13.12
N ASN A 54 6.46 7.85 13.15
CA ASN A 54 7.29 8.55 12.17
C ASN A 54 7.05 7.98 10.76
N ARG A 55 6.87 8.87 9.78
CA ARG A 55 6.77 8.56 8.36
C ARG A 55 7.84 7.58 7.86
N THR A 56 9.10 7.71 8.29
CA THR A 56 10.18 6.79 7.89
C THR A 56 9.86 5.34 8.28
N HIS A 57 9.31 5.14 9.48
CA HIS A 57 8.89 3.81 9.91
C HIS A 57 7.69 3.30 9.10
N LYS A 58 6.74 4.18 8.77
CA LYS A 58 5.60 3.84 7.91
C LYS A 58 6.04 3.40 6.50
N CYS A 59 7.00 4.10 5.91
CA CYS A 59 7.59 3.71 4.63
C CYS A 59 8.32 2.37 4.74
N TYR A 60 9.02 2.13 5.85
CA TYR A 60 9.67 0.84 6.08
C TYR A 60 8.68 -0.33 6.18
N VAL A 61 7.55 -0.16 6.88
CA VAL A 61 6.47 -1.17 6.86
C VAL A 61 5.92 -1.35 5.45
N SER A 62 5.75 -0.27 4.70
CA SER A 62 5.31 -0.34 3.30
C SER A 62 6.29 -1.12 2.44
N CYS A 63 7.59 -0.98 2.69
CA CYS A 63 8.64 -1.74 2.01
C CYS A 63 8.54 -3.24 2.31
N ILE A 64 8.30 -3.62 3.57
CA ILE A 64 8.03 -5.02 3.92
C ILE A 64 6.85 -5.55 3.10
N LEU A 65 5.71 -4.85 3.15
CA LEU A 65 4.49 -5.30 2.44
C LEU A 65 4.70 -5.41 0.92
N TRP A 66 5.46 -4.49 0.33
CA TRP A 66 5.78 -4.53 -1.09
C TRP A 66 6.72 -5.70 -1.42
N TYR A 67 7.76 -5.92 -0.61
CA TYR A 67 8.73 -7.01 -0.80
C TYR A 67 8.06 -8.40 -0.77
N PHE A 68 7.07 -8.58 0.12
CA PHE A 68 6.27 -9.81 0.19
C PHE A 68 5.09 -9.85 -0.79
N GLY A 69 4.96 -8.85 -1.67
CA GLY A 69 3.92 -8.81 -2.70
C GLY A 69 2.50 -8.60 -2.17
N ILE A 70 2.35 -8.10 -0.94
CA ILE A 70 1.06 -7.77 -0.32
C ILE A 70 0.52 -6.46 -0.90
N ILE A 71 1.40 -5.56 -1.34
CA ILE A 71 1.02 -4.34 -2.07
C ILE A 71 1.81 -4.20 -3.38
N ASP A 72 1.25 -3.47 -4.33
CA ASP A 72 1.94 -3.05 -5.55
C ASP A 72 2.68 -1.70 -5.39
N SER A 73 3.33 -1.26 -6.47
CA SER A 73 4.04 0.03 -6.56
C SER A 73 3.14 1.26 -6.52
N PHE A 74 1.84 1.09 -6.33
CA PHE A 74 0.89 2.17 -6.14
C PHE A 74 0.20 2.05 -4.78
N ALA A 75 0.73 1.21 -3.88
CA ALA A 75 0.17 0.88 -2.58
C ALA A 75 -1.25 0.27 -2.65
N ASN A 76 -1.60 -0.41 -3.74
CA ASN A 76 -2.84 -1.20 -3.78
C ASN A 76 -2.57 -2.59 -3.21
N ILE A 77 -3.53 -3.12 -2.47
CA ILE A 77 -3.42 -4.44 -1.85
C ILE A 77 -3.58 -5.53 -2.92
N ARG A 78 -2.68 -6.52 -2.89
CA ARG A 78 -2.57 -7.63 -3.83
C ARG A 78 -2.65 -8.95 -3.06
N LEU A 79 -3.87 -9.39 -2.79
CA LEU A 79 -4.15 -10.62 -2.04
C LEU A 79 -4.74 -11.74 -2.90
N ASP A 80 -4.78 -11.55 -4.22
CA ASP A 80 -5.31 -12.51 -5.20
C ASP A 80 -4.74 -13.90 -4.98
N LYS A 81 -3.41 -14.03 -4.90
CA LYS A 81 -2.76 -15.32 -4.62
C LYS A 81 -3.13 -15.92 -3.26
N TYR A 82 -3.36 -15.10 -2.25
CA TYR A 82 -3.72 -15.59 -0.90
C TYR A 82 -5.17 -16.07 -0.84
N PHE A 83 -6.06 -15.45 -1.62
CA PHE A 83 -7.43 -15.90 -1.81
C PHE A 83 -7.47 -17.20 -2.62
N ASP A 84 -6.74 -17.27 -3.74
CA ASP A 84 -6.67 -18.45 -4.61
C ASP A 84 -6.13 -19.70 -3.87
N LEU A 85 -5.15 -19.49 -2.98
CA LEU A 85 -4.58 -20.55 -2.14
C LEU A 85 -5.47 -20.92 -0.93
N GLY A 86 -6.59 -20.23 -0.71
CA GLY A 86 -7.49 -20.45 0.43
C GLY A 86 -6.87 -20.08 1.79
N ILE A 87 -5.77 -19.33 1.80
CA ILE A 87 -5.10 -18.87 3.04
C ILE A 87 -5.97 -17.83 3.73
N ILE A 88 -6.65 -16.99 2.94
CA ILE A 88 -7.61 -15.99 3.41
C ILE A 88 -8.95 -16.28 2.73
N ASP A 89 -10.01 -16.41 3.53
CA ASP A 89 -11.38 -16.41 3.01
C ASP A 89 -11.71 -15.01 2.46
N GLU A 90 -11.80 -14.90 1.15
CA GLU A 90 -12.08 -13.65 0.45
C GLU A 90 -13.42 -13.05 0.87
N TYR A 91 -14.48 -13.84 0.97
CA TYR A 91 -15.82 -13.35 1.32
C TYR A 91 -15.88 -12.82 2.75
N ALA A 92 -15.17 -13.48 3.67
CA ALA A 92 -15.06 -13.01 5.04
C ALA A 92 -14.14 -11.78 5.18
N PHE A 93 -13.14 -11.65 4.31
CA PHE A 93 -12.11 -10.61 4.43
C PHE A 93 -12.44 -9.32 3.63
N ALA A 94 -13.09 -9.44 2.47
CA ALA A 94 -13.35 -8.34 1.56
C ALA A 94 -14.11 -7.16 2.18
N PRO A 95 -15.14 -7.35 3.04
CA PRO A 95 -15.82 -6.23 3.69
C PRO A 95 -14.87 -5.37 4.55
N THR A 96 -14.00 -6.03 5.33
CA THR A 96 -12.99 -5.36 6.17
C THR A 96 -11.97 -4.63 5.31
N LEU A 97 -11.47 -5.28 4.25
CA LEU A 97 -10.55 -4.69 3.30
C LEU A 97 -11.13 -3.43 2.67
N ASN A 98 -12.36 -3.50 2.15
CA ASN A 98 -13.03 -2.39 1.50
C ASN A 98 -13.21 -1.19 2.43
N ARG A 99 -13.60 -1.42 3.69
CA ARG A 99 -13.72 -0.35 4.68
C ARG A 99 -12.36 0.31 4.95
N CYS A 100 -11.30 -0.46 5.14
CA CYS A 100 -9.97 0.08 5.41
C CYS A 100 -9.40 0.85 4.21
N VAL A 101 -9.60 0.36 2.98
CA VAL A 101 -9.23 1.09 1.76
C VAL A 101 -10.02 2.40 1.67
N TYR A 102 -11.33 2.37 1.94
CA TYR A 102 -12.16 3.55 1.91
C TYR A 102 -11.72 4.61 2.94
N GLN A 103 -11.31 4.20 4.13
CA GLN A 103 -10.85 5.10 5.20
C GLN A 103 -9.63 5.94 4.77
N TYR A 104 -8.72 5.36 3.99
CA TYR A 104 -7.47 6.01 3.57
C TYR A 104 -7.46 6.43 2.09
N ARG A 105 -8.60 6.40 1.39
CA ARG A 105 -8.69 6.69 -0.06
C ARG A 105 -8.20 8.07 -0.49
N ASN A 106 -8.23 9.04 0.43
CA ASN A 106 -7.82 10.43 0.18
C ASN A 106 -6.39 10.72 0.64
N GLU A 107 -5.70 9.74 1.22
CA GLU A 107 -4.30 9.91 1.63
C GLU A 107 -3.39 9.83 0.41
N SER A 108 -2.68 10.94 0.15
CA SER A 108 -1.76 11.08 -0.98
C SER A 108 -0.38 10.48 -0.69
N ASP A 109 0.03 10.46 0.57
CA ASP A 109 1.31 9.87 0.97
C ASP A 109 1.15 8.34 1.02
N LEU A 110 1.83 7.64 0.12
CA LEU A 110 1.68 6.20 -0.03
C LEU A 110 2.20 5.42 1.20
N CYS A 111 3.14 5.95 1.95
CA CYS A 111 3.60 5.35 3.20
C CYS A 111 2.52 5.48 4.29
N GLU A 112 1.93 6.67 4.43
CA GLU A 112 0.82 6.93 5.35
C GLU A 112 -0.39 6.06 4.99
N ARG A 113 -0.76 6.02 3.71
CA ARG A 113 -1.88 5.24 3.20
C ARG A 113 -1.71 3.76 3.50
N THR A 114 -0.55 3.20 3.13
CA THR A 114 -0.25 1.78 3.34
C THR A 114 -0.27 1.41 4.81
N PHE A 115 0.44 2.18 5.63
CA PHE A 115 0.53 1.91 7.07
C PHE A 115 -0.84 1.99 7.75
N GLY A 116 -1.62 3.03 7.41
CA GLY A 116 -2.96 3.23 7.92
C GLY A 116 -3.92 2.09 7.55
N MET A 117 -3.92 1.69 6.27
CA MET A 117 -4.71 0.54 5.81
C MET A 117 -4.32 -0.73 6.55
N PHE A 118 -3.01 -1.00 6.67
CA PHE A 118 -2.51 -2.19 7.37
C PHE A 118 -2.90 -2.19 8.86
N HIS A 119 -2.77 -1.03 9.52
CA HIS A 119 -3.20 -0.86 10.91
C HIS A 119 -4.71 -1.13 11.07
N CYS A 120 -5.54 -0.60 10.18
CA CYS A 120 -6.99 -0.85 10.17
C CYS A 120 -7.31 -2.35 10.03
N LEU A 121 -6.67 -3.05 9.09
CA LEU A 121 -6.83 -4.49 8.90
C LEU A 121 -6.43 -5.28 10.16
N ARG A 122 -5.36 -4.85 10.83
CA ARG A 122 -4.87 -5.46 12.07
C ARG A 122 -5.85 -5.32 13.23
N LEU A 123 -6.39 -4.13 13.46
CA LEU A 123 -7.36 -3.90 14.54
C LEU A 123 -8.57 -4.81 14.42
N GLU A 124 -9.04 -5.05 13.20
CA GLU A 124 -10.24 -5.83 12.94
C GLU A 124 -10.00 -7.33 13.10
N LYS A 125 -8.85 -7.82 12.64
CA LYS A 125 -8.42 -9.19 12.93
C LYS A 125 -8.23 -9.42 14.44
N LEU A 126 -7.67 -8.45 15.16
CA LEU A 126 -7.50 -8.52 16.62
C LEU A 126 -8.82 -8.39 17.39
N ALA A 127 -9.83 -7.71 16.84
CA ALA A 127 -11.17 -7.59 17.42
C ALA A 127 -12.03 -8.86 17.26
N THR A 128 -11.58 -9.82 16.47
CA THR A 128 -12.28 -11.08 16.19
C THR A 128 -11.70 -12.27 16.99
N ILE A 129 -10.79 -12.02 17.93
CA ILE A 129 -10.17 -13.02 18.83
C ILE A 129 -10.75 -12.88 20.23
#